data_AF-A0AAV3SJR3-F1
#
_entry.id   AF-A0AAV3SJR3-F1
#
_cell.length_a   1.000
_cell.length_b   1.000
_cell.length_c   1.000
_cell.angle_alpha   90.00
_cell.angle_beta   90.00
_cell.angle_gamma   90.00
#
_symmetry.space_group_name_H-M   'P 1'
#
loop_
_entity.id
_entity.type
_entity.pdbx_description
1 polymer ?
#
loop_
_entity_poly.entity_id
_entity_poly.type
_entity_poly.pdbx_seq_one_letter_code
_entity_poly.pdbx_strand_id
1 'polypeptide(L)'
;MASLPPRRWLLRGALALVVGALLLAAAVSAATYEPTNLGPGTIDEPANGSTVVSVQGFHFQGIGNGKKPARLVSADPRGATEWVHNGSQEGARWFYDVDPLANGNLLVTSTVPGDTVVYELDPETDSRVWEETFDAEDTHDVDLINGDQLLVANMRKTNESGVANDRLFIYDRSEGEIVWEWTFNEHFPESTDGGYSEDWSHVNDVDKIGDGKYLASPRNFDQAIVVDRATGNITTRLGSDGNHSRLFEQHNPDYLEGPNGTPTILVADSENDRVIEYAREGPGEWNRTWELSGGFNWPRDADRLPNGNTLITDTLNHRVVEVAPDGEIVWEYYAPWAPYDAERLSAAGSSERNASVGGSHGPTVAEMNASGNYSLSGSAESGPGDRARFSSWVAAAAADTPVQEVVQSAAERYAHVTPFFRPVWLSSWAFAALVGALLVVLVWAAGELVYQRRRIRRRVAGVFP
;
A
#
# COMPACT_ATOMS: atom_id res chain seq x y z
N MET A 1 16.85 23.83 -57.49
CA MET A 1 15.93 23.39 -56.43
C MET A 1 16.21 21.93 -56.13
N ALA A 2 16.67 21.58 -54.92
CA ALA A 2 16.92 20.19 -54.56
C ALA A 2 15.59 19.43 -54.52
N SER A 3 15.49 18.30 -55.22
CA SER A 3 14.31 17.44 -55.16
C SER A 3 14.19 16.83 -53.77
N LEU A 4 13.01 16.93 -53.17
CA LEU A 4 12.76 16.33 -51.85
C LEU A 4 12.98 14.81 -51.93
N PRO A 5 13.53 14.19 -50.87
CA PRO A 5 13.70 12.75 -50.83
C PRO A 5 12.35 12.03 -50.97
N PRO A 6 12.33 10.77 -51.47
CA PRO A 6 11.10 10.00 -51.63
C PRO A 6 10.28 9.97 -50.34
N ARG A 7 8.94 10.05 -50.44
CA ARG A 7 8.00 10.12 -49.29
C ARG A 7 8.28 9.09 -48.17
N ARG A 8 8.75 7.89 -48.54
CA ARG A 8 9.17 6.84 -47.59
C ARG A 8 10.33 7.24 -46.69
N TRP A 9 11.31 7.98 -47.21
CA TRP A 9 12.47 8.45 -46.45
C TRP A 9 12.11 9.65 -45.58
N LEU A 10 11.20 10.49 -46.04
CA LEU A 10 10.59 11.54 -45.20
C LEU A 10 9.84 10.92 -44.01
N LEU A 11 9.01 9.90 -44.25
CA LEU A 11 8.28 9.20 -43.20
C LEU A 11 9.22 8.50 -42.19
N ARG A 12 10.23 7.77 -42.67
CA ARG A 12 11.24 7.15 -41.80
C ARG A 12 12.01 8.18 -40.99
N GLY A 13 12.37 9.30 -41.60
CA GLY A 13 13.03 10.42 -40.91
C GLY A 13 12.13 11.01 -39.82
N ALA A 14 10.85 11.24 -40.11
CA ALA A 14 9.88 11.73 -39.13
C ALA A 14 9.68 10.74 -37.97
N LEU A 15 9.52 9.44 -38.25
CA LEU A 15 9.40 8.41 -37.21
C LEU A 15 10.66 8.33 -36.35
N ALA A 16 11.84 8.40 -36.96
CA ALA A 16 13.11 8.42 -36.23
C ALA A 16 13.23 9.67 -35.33
N LEU A 17 12.76 10.83 -35.77
CA LEU A 17 12.74 12.05 -34.95
C LEU A 17 11.77 11.91 -33.76
N VAL A 18 10.58 11.36 -33.97
CA VAL A 18 9.60 11.10 -32.88
C VAL A 18 10.21 10.15 -31.85
N VAL A 19 10.78 9.03 -32.29
CA VAL A 19 11.45 8.07 -31.40
C VAL A 19 12.61 8.74 -30.66
N GLY A 20 13.43 9.53 -31.36
CA GLY A 20 14.54 10.26 -30.76
C GLY A 20 14.09 11.25 -29.68
N ALA A 21 13.00 11.99 -29.92
CA ALA A 21 12.44 12.93 -28.95
C ALA A 21 11.89 12.22 -27.71
N LEU A 22 11.20 11.08 -27.89
CA LEU A 22 10.69 10.28 -26.78
C LEU A 22 11.81 9.65 -25.94
N LEU A 23 12.88 9.17 -26.59
CA LEU A 23 14.06 8.65 -25.91
C LEU A 23 14.86 9.73 -25.18
N LEU A 24 14.83 10.97 -25.68
CA LEU A 24 15.48 12.11 -25.01
C LEU A 24 14.88 12.36 -23.63
N ALA A 25 13.56 12.20 -23.46
CA ALA A 25 12.92 12.32 -22.14
C ALA A 25 13.45 11.28 -21.13
N ALA A 26 13.65 10.03 -21.58
CA ALA A 26 14.28 8.98 -20.77
C ALA A 26 15.75 9.30 -20.44
N ALA A 27 16.50 9.83 -21.41
CA ALA A 27 17.90 10.23 -21.19
C ALA A 27 18.03 11.41 -20.22
N VAL A 28 17.15 12.41 -20.31
CA VAL A 28 17.10 13.53 -19.36
C VAL A 28 16.74 13.02 -17.96
N SER A 29 15.71 12.19 -17.83
CA SER A 29 15.33 11.60 -16.54
C SER A 29 16.48 10.83 -15.90
N ALA A 30 17.23 10.06 -16.68
CA ALA A 30 18.42 9.35 -16.18
C ALA A 30 19.52 10.32 -15.71
N ALA A 31 19.72 11.43 -16.42
CA ALA A 31 20.75 12.42 -16.11
C ALA A 31 20.42 13.31 -14.90
N THR A 32 19.13 13.55 -14.64
CA THR A 32 18.64 14.39 -13.52
C THR A 32 18.06 13.56 -12.38
N TYR A 33 18.30 12.25 -12.36
CA TYR A 33 17.76 11.38 -11.33
C TYR A 33 18.49 11.62 -10.01
N GLU A 34 17.75 12.11 -9.03
CA GLU A 34 18.14 12.07 -7.63
C GLU A 34 17.27 11.02 -6.94
N PRO A 35 17.86 9.96 -6.38
CA PRO A 35 17.08 8.96 -5.64
C PRO A 35 16.47 9.61 -4.42
N THR A 36 15.19 9.36 -4.19
CA THR A 36 14.58 9.59 -2.88
C THR A 36 15.32 8.72 -1.88
N ASN A 37 15.93 9.34 -0.88
CA ASN A 37 16.58 8.65 0.23
C ASN A 37 15.69 8.75 1.47
N LEU A 38 16.04 7.98 2.50
CA LEU A 38 15.46 8.21 3.81
C LEU A 38 15.80 9.62 4.28
N GLY A 39 14.83 10.30 4.90
CA GLY A 39 15.05 11.62 5.46
C GLY A 39 13.80 12.49 5.47
N PRO A 40 13.93 13.70 6.01
CA PRO A 40 12.79 14.58 6.25
C PRO A 40 12.26 15.18 4.95
N GLY A 41 10.94 15.34 4.89
CA GLY A 41 10.22 16.21 3.96
C GLY A 41 9.82 17.51 4.67
N THR A 42 8.55 17.90 4.57
CA THR A 42 7.95 18.96 5.39
C THR A 42 8.06 18.65 6.88
N ILE A 43 8.51 19.61 7.68
CA ILE A 43 8.53 19.53 9.15
C ILE A 43 8.11 20.90 9.67
N ASP A 44 6.80 21.14 9.75
CA ASP A 44 6.24 22.38 10.29
C ASP A 44 6.12 22.28 11.81
N GLU A 45 5.71 21.11 12.30
CA GLU A 45 5.71 20.77 13.72
C GLU A 45 6.60 19.55 13.97
N PRO A 46 7.55 19.62 14.93
CA PRO A 46 8.27 18.43 15.35
C PRO A 46 7.28 17.44 15.92
N ALA A 47 7.38 16.21 15.47
CA ALA A 47 6.46 15.20 15.90
C ALA A 47 6.70 14.77 17.35
N ASN A 48 5.69 14.20 18.00
CA ASN A 48 5.80 13.79 19.38
C ASN A 48 6.51 12.44 19.50
N GLY A 49 7.84 12.42 19.62
CA GLY A 49 8.60 11.17 19.67
C GLY A 49 8.86 10.54 18.30
N SER A 50 9.56 9.40 18.27
CA SER A 50 9.98 8.76 17.02
C SER A 50 8.84 8.04 16.30
N THR A 51 8.95 7.94 14.98
CA THR A 51 8.07 7.14 14.11
C THR A 51 8.86 5.95 13.59
N VAL A 52 8.35 4.74 13.78
CA VAL A 52 8.87 3.53 13.14
C VAL A 52 8.06 3.29 11.88
N VAL A 53 8.70 2.79 10.81
CA VAL A 53 8.04 2.55 9.53
C VAL A 53 8.48 1.20 9.00
N SER A 54 7.52 0.34 8.68
CA SER A 54 7.75 -0.89 7.93
C SER A 54 7.83 -0.60 6.43
N VAL A 55 8.78 -1.23 5.74
CA VAL A 55 9.00 -1.02 4.32
C VAL A 55 9.14 -2.37 3.63
N GLN A 56 8.25 -2.65 2.68
CA GLN A 56 8.23 -3.91 1.94
C GLN A 56 9.45 -4.10 1.03
N GLY A 57 10.04 -3.01 0.54
CA GLY A 57 11.06 -3.12 -0.48
C GLY A 57 10.49 -3.56 -1.83
N PHE A 58 11.29 -4.28 -2.61
CA PHE A 58 10.83 -4.84 -3.88
C PHE A 58 11.34 -6.27 -4.09
N HIS A 59 10.38 -7.16 -4.32
CA HIS A 59 10.60 -8.57 -4.60
C HIS A 59 9.90 -8.93 -5.91
N PHE A 60 10.60 -9.62 -6.80
CA PHE A 60 10.02 -10.17 -8.02
C PHE A 60 10.39 -11.63 -8.14
N GLN A 61 9.38 -12.51 -8.22
CA GLN A 61 9.57 -13.98 -8.26
C GLN A 61 10.43 -14.52 -7.10
N GLY A 62 10.25 -13.97 -5.90
CA GLY A 62 10.98 -14.40 -4.71
C GLY A 62 12.43 -13.93 -4.63
N ILE A 63 12.91 -13.10 -5.58
CA ILE A 63 14.23 -12.48 -5.54
C ILE A 63 14.09 -11.02 -5.10
N GLY A 64 14.67 -10.69 -3.94
CA GLY A 64 14.77 -9.33 -3.45
C GLY A 64 15.75 -8.48 -4.26
N ASN A 65 15.47 -7.19 -4.34
CA ASN A 65 16.38 -6.23 -4.95
C ASN A 65 17.15 -5.48 -3.85
N GLY A 66 18.46 -5.73 -3.73
CA GLY A 66 19.31 -5.04 -2.72
C GLY A 66 19.38 -3.51 -2.87
N LYS A 67 18.88 -2.94 -3.99
CA LYS A 67 18.71 -1.48 -4.16
C LYS A 67 17.34 -0.97 -3.72
N LYS A 68 16.43 -1.87 -3.38
CA LYS A 68 15.06 -1.65 -2.91
C LYS A 68 14.78 -2.56 -1.70
N PRO A 69 15.55 -2.44 -0.61
CA PRO A 69 15.51 -3.40 0.48
C PRO A 69 14.18 -3.33 1.24
N ALA A 70 13.71 -4.49 1.70
CA ALA A 70 12.74 -4.57 2.78
C ALA A 70 13.46 -4.24 4.10
N ARG A 71 12.85 -3.42 4.95
CA ARG A 71 13.49 -2.89 6.17
C ARG A 71 12.47 -2.31 7.14
N LEU A 72 12.88 -2.16 8.40
CA LEU A 72 12.28 -1.20 9.33
C LEU A 72 13.19 0.02 9.43
N VAL A 73 12.59 1.19 9.66
CA VAL A 73 13.32 2.44 9.87
C VAL A 73 12.69 3.22 11.01
N SER A 74 13.50 3.90 11.83
CA SER A 74 13.00 4.92 12.76
C SER A 74 13.38 6.31 12.28
N ALA A 75 12.43 7.23 12.37
CA ALA A 75 12.61 8.66 12.16
C ALA A 75 12.39 9.42 13.46
N ASP A 76 13.30 10.34 13.77
CA ASP A 76 13.20 11.23 14.93
C ASP A 76 12.06 12.26 14.74
N PRO A 77 11.71 13.02 15.80
CA PRO A 77 10.73 14.11 15.73
C PRO A 77 10.91 15.13 14.59
N ARG A 78 12.11 15.25 14.02
CA ARG A 78 12.45 16.18 12.94
C ARG A 78 12.66 15.48 11.60
N GLY A 79 12.27 14.20 11.49
CA GLY A 79 12.36 13.38 10.28
C GLY A 79 13.78 12.93 9.94
N ALA A 80 14.75 13.06 10.84
CA ALA A 80 16.07 12.47 10.64
C ALA A 80 16.00 10.96 10.94
N THR A 81 16.59 10.13 10.08
CA THR A 81 16.66 8.68 10.32
C THR A 81 17.57 8.38 11.51
N GLU A 82 17.03 7.71 12.52
CA GLU A 82 17.77 7.30 13.73
C GLU A 82 18.48 5.97 13.53
N TRP A 83 17.75 4.97 13.05
CA TRP A 83 18.25 3.63 12.79
C TRP A 83 17.51 2.95 11.64
N VAL A 84 18.12 1.89 11.10
CA VAL A 84 17.59 1.08 10.01
C VAL A 84 17.87 -0.39 10.31
N HIS A 85 16.82 -1.19 10.46
CA HIS A 85 16.91 -2.64 10.56
C HIS A 85 16.72 -3.26 9.17
N ASN A 86 17.70 -4.02 8.70
CA ASN A 86 17.75 -4.52 7.32
C ASN A 86 17.47 -6.02 7.24
N GLY A 87 16.20 -6.40 7.12
CA GLY A 87 15.80 -7.81 7.01
C GLY A 87 16.29 -8.53 5.75
N SER A 88 16.86 -7.83 4.75
CA SER A 88 17.49 -8.50 3.60
C SER A 88 18.65 -9.40 4.01
N GLN A 89 19.29 -9.14 5.17
CA GLN A 89 20.35 -10.00 5.72
C GLN A 89 19.80 -11.26 6.40
N GLU A 90 18.51 -11.27 6.70
CA GLU A 90 17.81 -12.29 7.48
C GLU A 90 16.85 -13.12 6.60
N GLY A 91 16.90 -12.92 5.28
CA GLY A 91 16.03 -13.61 4.33
C GLY A 91 14.61 -13.04 4.24
N ALA A 92 14.35 -11.92 4.89
CA ALA A 92 13.05 -11.26 4.84
C ALA A 92 12.71 -10.84 3.40
N ARG A 93 11.51 -11.19 2.94
CA ARG A 93 10.90 -10.72 1.71
C ARG A 93 10.20 -9.40 1.96
N TRP A 94 9.32 -9.32 2.93
CA TRP A 94 8.57 -8.11 3.19
C TRP A 94 8.48 -7.88 4.70
N PHE A 95 8.54 -6.60 5.08
CA PHE A 95 8.03 -6.14 6.37
C PHE A 95 6.65 -5.55 6.08
N TYR A 96 5.66 -6.03 6.82
CA TYR A 96 4.28 -5.61 6.67
C TYR A 96 3.86 -4.73 7.82
N ASP A 97 3.96 -5.23 9.04
CA ASP A 97 3.44 -4.58 10.22
C ASP A 97 4.54 -4.46 11.31
N VAL A 98 4.47 -3.38 12.10
CA VAL A 98 5.44 -3.05 13.17
C VAL A 98 4.79 -2.37 14.38
N ASP A 99 4.27 -3.17 15.28
CA ASP A 99 3.65 -2.70 16.51
C ASP A 99 4.61 -2.35 17.66
N PRO A 100 4.50 -1.19 18.32
CA PRO A 100 5.24 -0.93 19.55
C PRO A 100 4.70 -1.73 20.75
N LEU A 101 5.61 -2.31 21.53
CA LEU A 101 5.31 -3.02 22.77
C LEU A 101 5.52 -2.13 24.00
N ALA A 102 4.81 -2.41 25.08
CA ALA A 102 4.88 -1.64 26.33
C ALA A 102 6.29 -1.59 26.99
N ASN A 103 7.19 -2.51 26.64
CA ASN A 103 8.58 -2.53 27.11
C ASN A 103 9.55 -1.69 26.24
N GLY A 104 9.07 -1.08 25.16
CA GLY A 104 9.86 -0.30 24.20
C GLY A 104 10.41 -1.11 23.02
N ASN A 105 10.17 -2.43 23.00
CA ASN A 105 10.49 -3.27 21.86
C ASN A 105 9.39 -3.16 20.79
N LEU A 106 9.61 -3.82 19.66
CA LEU A 106 8.69 -3.83 18.53
C LEU A 106 8.23 -5.26 18.26
N LEU A 107 6.94 -5.50 18.14
CA LEU A 107 6.41 -6.67 17.46
C LEU A 107 6.56 -6.43 15.96
N VAL A 108 7.04 -7.43 15.22
CA VAL A 108 7.32 -7.29 13.80
C VAL A 108 6.73 -8.46 13.04
N THR A 109 5.91 -8.14 12.05
CA THR A 109 5.38 -9.10 11.08
C THR A 109 6.18 -9.02 9.79
N SER A 110 6.90 -10.09 9.48
CA SER A 110 7.75 -10.22 8.30
C SER A 110 7.49 -11.54 7.58
N THR A 111 7.94 -11.65 6.33
CA THR A 111 7.81 -12.90 5.55
C THR A 111 9.15 -13.43 5.09
N VAL A 112 9.24 -14.74 4.96
CA VAL A 112 10.33 -15.46 4.26
C VAL A 112 9.71 -16.32 3.16
N PRO A 113 10.49 -16.99 2.29
CA PRO A 113 9.92 -17.83 1.25
C PRO A 113 8.96 -18.92 1.75
N GLY A 114 7.65 -18.68 1.63
CA GLY A 114 6.58 -19.63 1.96
C GLY A 114 5.98 -19.47 3.35
N ASP A 115 6.67 -18.75 4.25
CA ASP A 115 6.29 -18.66 5.67
C ASP A 115 6.20 -17.19 6.12
N THR A 116 5.42 -16.97 7.18
CA THR A 116 5.40 -15.72 7.94
C THR A 116 6.22 -15.91 9.20
N VAL A 117 7.02 -14.91 9.53
CA VAL A 117 7.86 -14.84 10.73
C VAL A 117 7.43 -13.65 11.55
N VAL A 118 7.07 -13.91 12.81
CA VAL A 118 6.67 -12.90 13.79
C VAL A 118 7.68 -12.91 14.92
N TYR A 119 8.16 -11.74 15.33
CA TYR A 119 9.16 -11.65 16.39
C TYR A 119 9.07 -10.35 17.16
N GLU A 120 9.56 -10.39 18.40
CA GLU A 120 9.85 -9.18 19.16
C GLU A 120 11.29 -8.74 18.86
N LEU A 121 11.45 -7.50 18.38
CA LEU A 121 12.71 -6.85 18.10
C LEU A 121 13.05 -5.86 19.21
N ASP A 122 14.22 -5.99 19.81
CA ASP A 122 14.84 -4.93 20.60
C ASP A 122 15.55 -3.94 19.65
N PRO A 123 15.03 -2.71 19.48
CA PRO A 123 15.59 -1.74 18.55
C PRO A 123 16.91 -1.11 19.06
N GLU A 124 17.23 -1.20 20.36
CA GLU A 124 18.49 -0.69 20.90
C GLU A 124 19.66 -1.61 20.55
N THR A 125 19.43 -2.93 20.61
CA THR A 125 20.45 -3.94 20.33
C THR A 125 20.38 -4.55 18.93
N ASP A 126 19.33 -4.24 18.17
CA ASP A 126 19.04 -4.82 16.84
C ASP A 126 18.98 -6.35 16.89
N SER A 127 18.27 -6.90 17.88
CA SER A 127 18.20 -8.34 18.10
C SER A 127 16.79 -8.83 18.39
N ARG A 128 16.44 -10.00 17.83
CA ARG A 128 15.18 -10.69 18.10
C ARG A 128 15.21 -11.30 19.51
N VAL A 129 14.21 -10.96 20.34
CA VAL A 129 14.03 -11.47 21.70
C VAL A 129 13.42 -12.87 21.67
N TRP A 130 12.41 -13.06 20.81
CA TRP A 130 11.78 -14.34 20.48
C TRP A 130 11.29 -14.31 19.04
N GLU A 131 10.96 -15.48 18.49
CA GLU A 131 10.49 -15.63 17.12
C GLU A 131 9.51 -16.80 17.02
N GLU A 132 8.43 -16.61 16.24
CA GLU A 132 7.50 -17.64 15.80
C GLU A 132 7.49 -17.69 14.28
N THR A 133 7.31 -18.89 13.72
CA THR A 133 7.17 -19.10 12.26
C THR A 133 5.88 -19.85 11.98
N PHE A 134 5.10 -19.32 11.04
CA PHE A 134 3.83 -19.90 10.62
C PHE A 134 3.90 -20.34 9.16
N ASP A 135 3.36 -21.54 8.88
CA ASP A 135 3.01 -22.02 7.53
C ASP A 135 1.80 -21.23 7.00
N ALA A 136 2.06 -19.95 6.75
CA ALA A 136 1.13 -18.92 6.33
C ALA A 136 1.90 -18.00 5.37
N GLU A 137 1.56 -18.07 4.09
CA GLU A 137 2.19 -17.21 3.09
C GLU A 137 1.59 -15.81 3.17
N ASP A 138 2.47 -14.80 3.24
CA ASP A 138 2.10 -13.39 3.04
C ASP A 138 1.11 -12.83 4.08
N THR A 139 1.23 -13.22 5.34
CA THR A 139 0.43 -12.59 6.39
C THR A 139 0.90 -11.16 6.60
N HIS A 140 -0.03 -10.22 6.44
CA HIS A 140 0.27 -8.80 6.54
C HIS A 140 0.27 -8.30 7.97
N ASP A 141 -0.55 -8.90 8.84
CA ASP A 141 -0.74 -8.35 10.17
C ASP A 141 -0.88 -9.43 11.25
N VAL A 142 -0.25 -9.17 12.40
CA VAL A 142 -0.27 -10.00 13.59
C VAL A 142 -0.20 -9.14 14.85
N ASP A 143 -1.27 -9.19 15.63
CA ASP A 143 -1.41 -8.44 16.88
C ASP A 143 -1.06 -9.31 18.11
N LEU A 144 -0.21 -8.82 19.02
CA LEU A 144 0.12 -9.47 20.30
C LEU A 144 -0.94 -9.13 21.35
N ILE A 145 -1.80 -10.10 21.61
CA ILE A 145 -2.96 -9.97 22.50
C ILE A 145 -2.80 -10.80 23.77
N ASN A 146 -3.54 -10.44 24.83
CA ASN A 146 -3.70 -11.24 26.05
C ASN A 146 -2.36 -11.69 26.71
N GLY A 147 -1.29 -10.90 26.53
CA GLY A 147 0.02 -11.13 27.12
C GLY A 147 0.98 -11.92 26.24
N ASP A 148 0.60 -13.12 25.79
CA ASP A 148 1.49 -14.03 25.04
C ASP A 148 0.77 -14.77 23.89
N GLN A 149 -0.34 -14.22 23.42
CA GLN A 149 -1.11 -14.78 22.31
C GLN A 149 -0.96 -13.92 21.06
N LEU A 150 -0.82 -14.53 19.90
CA LEU A 150 -0.75 -13.84 18.60
C LEU A 150 -2.08 -14.01 17.86
N LEU A 151 -2.73 -12.90 17.51
CA LEU A 151 -3.90 -12.87 16.65
C LEU A 151 -3.43 -12.63 15.21
N VAL A 152 -3.70 -13.58 14.32
CA VAL A 152 -3.04 -13.65 13.01
C VAL A 152 -4.05 -13.57 11.86
N ALA A 153 -3.81 -12.65 10.90
CA ALA A 153 -4.58 -12.51 9.67
C ALA A 153 -4.02 -13.40 8.55
N ASN A 154 -4.46 -14.66 8.49
CA ASN A 154 -3.91 -15.64 7.56
C ASN A 154 -4.69 -15.72 6.25
N MET A 155 -4.17 -15.02 5.23
CA MET A 155 -4.61 -15.13 3.84
C MET A 155 -4.01 -16.35 3.10
N ARG A 156 -4.55 -16.63 1.91
CA ARG A 156 -4.12 -17.67 0.96
C ARG A 156 -4.10 -19.08 1.53
N LYS A 157 -4.92 -19.32 2.57
CA LYS A 157 -5.04 -20.67 3.12
C LYS A 157 -6.04 -21.44 2.27
N THR A 158 -5.74 -22.72 2.02
CA THR A 158 -6.68 -23.64 1.38
C THR A 158 -6.96 -24.82 2.29
N ASN A 159 -8.16 -25.37 2.18
CA ASN A 159 -8.51 -26.63 2.85
C ASN A 159 -7.99 -27.84 2.03
N GLU A 160 -8.18 -29.06 2.55
CA GLU A 160 -7.72 -30.30 1.89
C GLU A 160 -8.29 -30.51 0.48
N SER A 161 -9.41 -29.87 0.16
CA SER A 161 -10.05 -29.93 -1.16
C SER A 161 -9.57 -28.83 -2.12
N GLY A 162 -8.63 -27.99 -1.70
CA GLY A 162 -8.10 -26.88 -2.50
C GLY A 162 -9.04 -25.67 -2.57
N VAL A 163 -10.02 -25.57 -1.68
CA VAL A 163 -10.94 -24.42 -1.61
C VAL A 163 -10.35 -23.37 -0.66
N ALA A 164 -10.51 -22.09 -1.01
CA ALA A 164 -10.08 -20.97 -0.17
C ALA A 164 -10.66 -21.10 1.24
N ASN A 165 -9.79 -20.93 2.22
CA ASN A 165 -10.04 -21.16 3.64
C ASN A 165 -9.19 -20.18 4.47
N ASP A 166 -9.02 -18.96 3.96
CA ASP A 166 -8.47 -17.82 4.68
C ASP A 166 -9.11 -17.73 6.06
N ARG A 167 -8.33 -17.32 7.06
CA ARG A 167 -8.74 -17.43 8.46
C ARG A 167 -8.11 -16.35 9.33
N LEU A 168 -8.77 -16.10 10.45
CA LEU A 168 -8.18 -15.48 11.63
C LEU A 168 -7.90 -16.60 12.64
N PHE A 169 -6.74 -16.58 13.28
CA PHE A 169 -6.45 -17.55 14.34
C PHE A 169 -5.71 -16.91 15.52
N ILE A 170 -5.82 -17.54 16.69
CA ILE A 170 -5.05 -17.16 17.87
C ILE A 170 -4.07 -18.27 18.19
N TYR A 171 -2.79 -17.95 18.17
CA TYR A 171 -1.71 -18.83 18.60
C TYR A 171 -1.28 -18.47 20.02
N ASP A 172 -1.36 -19.42 20.94
CA ASP A 172 -0.82 -19.27 22.28
C ASP A 172 0.64 -19.70 22.29
N ARG A 173 1.57 -18.75 22.49
CA ARG A 173 3.01 -19.02 22.43
C ARG A 173 3.49 -19.82 23.64
N SER A 174 2.84 -19.65 24.79
CA SER A 174 3.16 -20.39 26.01
C SER A 174 2.78 -21.86 25.91
N GLU A 175 1.66 -22.17 25.25
CA GLU A 175 1.18 -23.54 25.05
C GLU A 175 1.68 -24.16 23.74
N GLY A 176 2.07 -23.33 22.77
CA GLY A 176 2.58 -23.75 21.47
C GLY A 176 1.50 -24.25 20.52
N GLU A 177 0.25 -23.80 20.69
CA GLU A 177 -0.90 -24.29 19.92
C GLU A 177 -1.88 -23.19 19.49
N ILE A 178 -2.65 -23.49 18.45
CA ILE A 178 -3.76 -22.63 18.02
C ILE A 178 -4.96 -22.89 18.93
N VAL A 179 -5.38 -21.87 19.67
CA VAL A 179 -6.44 -21.95 20.68
C VAL A 179 -7.79 -21.41 20.19
N TRP A 180 -7.82 -20.81 19.00
CA TRP A 180 -9.03 -20.33 18.34
C TRP A 180 -8.80 -20.16 16.84
N GLU A 181 -9.84 -20.43 16.04
CA GLU A 181 -9.86 -20.23 14.60
C GLU A 181 -11.23 -19.73 14.14
N TRP A 182 -11.22 -18.93 13.08
CA TRP A 182 -12.39 -18.43 12.38
C TRP A 182 -12.10 -18.33 10.89
N THR A 183 -12.97 -18.84 10.03
CA THR A 183 -12.73 -18.94 8.58
C THR A 183 -13.69 -18.06 7.77
N PHE A 184 -13.18 -17.45 6.71
CA PHE A 184 -13.97 -16.57 5.84
C PHE A 184 -15.05 -17.34 5.06
N ASN A 185 -14.75 -18.56 4.61
CA ASN A 185 -15.67 -19.35 3.78
C ASN A 185 -16.93 -19.87 4.52
N GLU A 186 -16.93 -19.84 5.85
CA GLU A 186 -18.12 -20.12 6.66
C GLU A 186 -19.05 -18.91 6.78
N HIS A 187 -18.53 -17.70 6.50
CA HIS A 187 -19.21 -16.43 6.78
C HIS A 187 -19.48 -15.60 5.51
N PHE A 188 -18.84 -15.93 4.40
CA PHE A 188 -18.99 -15.27 3.11
C PHE A 188 -19.38 -16.29 2.03
N PRO A 189 -20.30 -15.95 1.12
CA PRO A 189 -20.63 -16.83 0.00
C PRO A 189 -19.44 -16.94 -0.97
N GLU A 190 -19.28 -18.09 -1.61
CA GLU A 190 -18.26 -18.34 -2.65
C GLU A 190 -18.23 -17.25 -3.72
N SER A 191 -19.38 -16.65 -4.05
CA SER A 191 -19.49 -15.61 -5.08
C SER A 191 -18.85 -14.28 -4.73
N THR A 192 -18.44 -14.06 -3.47
CA THR A 192 -17.78 -12.82 -3.03
C THR A 192 -16.46 -12.68 -3.79
N ASP A 193 -16.15 -11.46 -4.25
CA ASP A 193 -14.98 -11.17 -5.11
C ASP A 193 -14.92 -12.05 -6.39
N GLY A 194 -16.09 -12.45 -6.90
CA GLY A 194 -16.19 -13.19 -8.16
C GLY A 194 -15.82 -14.68 -8.09
N GLY A 195 -15.58 -15.25 -6.90
CA GLY A 195 -15.29 -16.67 -6.71
C GLY A 195 -14.09 -16.94 -5.82
N TYR A 196 -13.98 -18.16 -5.29
CA TYR A 196 -12.75 -18.60 -4.62
C TYR A 196 -11.54 -18.47 -5.56
N SER A 197 -10.62 -17.57 -5.21
CA SER A 197 -9.31 -17.40 -5.83
C SER A 197 -8.21 -17.87 -4.88
N GLU A 198 -6.96 -17.93 -5.35
CA GLU A 198 -5.81 -18.20 -4.46
C GLU A 198 -5.61 -17.09 -3.41
N ASP A 199 -6.10 -15.88 -3.70
CA ASP A 199 -5.96 -14.68 -2.89
C ASP A 199 -7.35 -14.09 -2.61
N TRP A 200 -8.21 -14.90 -1.99
CA TRP A 200 -9.66 -14.66 -2.02
C TRP A 200 -10.10 -13.50 -1.13
N SER A 201 -9.88 -13.58 0.18
CA SER A 201 -10.21 -12.46 1.08
C SER A 201 -9.17 -11.34 1.01
N HIS A 202 -7.91 -11.74 0.76
CA HIS A 202 -6.73 -10.90 0.96
C HIS A 202 -6.83 -10.15 2.30
N VAL A 203 -7.17 -10.86 3.38
CA VAL A 203 -7.26 -10.26 4.71
C VAL A 203 -5.91 -9.66 5.07
N ASN A 204 -5.84 -8.33 5.14
CA ASN A 204 -4.58 -7.60 5.25
C ASN A 204 -4.34 -7.02 6.64
N ASP A 205 -5.27 -7.21 7.57
CA ASP A 205 -5.26 -6.54 8.87
C ASP A 205 -6.16 -7.28 9.90
N VAL A 206 -5.76 -7.29 11.17
CA VAL A 206 -6.53 -7.79 12.31
C VAL A 206 -6.15 -7.18 13.68
N ASP A 207 -6.98 -6.25 14.17
CA ASP A 207 -6.81 -5.69 15.53
C ASP A 207 -7.73 -6.26 16.61
N LYS A 208 -7.21 -6.35 17.84
CA LYS A 208 -8.06 -6.51 19.03
C LYS A 208 -8.59 -5.17 19.55
N ILE A 209 -9.82 -4.87 19.16
CA ILE A 209 -10.55 -3.65 19.58
C ILE A 209 -11.32 -3.80 20.91
N GLY A 210 -11.35 -5.00 21.50
CA GLY A 210 -12.04 -5.25 22.75
C GLY A 210 -11.98 -6.70 23.20
N ASP A 211 -12.55 -7.00 24.37
CA ASP A 211 -12.57 -8.36 24.88
C ASP A 211 -13.36 -9.28 23.92
N GLY A 212 -12.64 -10.21 23.29
CA GLY A 212 -13.17 -11.11 22.25
C GLY A 212 -13.71 -10.41 21.00
N LYS A 213 -13.30 -9.17 20.71
CA LYS A 213 -13.73 -8.43 19.50
C LYS A 213 -12.53 -8.13 18.62
N TYR A 214 -12.58 -8.62 17.40
CA TYR A 214 -11.47 -8.51 16.45
C TYR A 214 -11.95 -7.76 15.20
N LEU A 215 -11.36 -6.60 14.94
CA LEU A 215 -11.52 -5.90 13.67
C LEU A 215 -10.65 -6.62 12.64
N ALA A 216 -11.13 -6.75 11.41
CA ALA A 216 -10.36 -7.33 10.33
C ALA A 216 -10.72 -6.67 9.00
N SER A 217 -9.75 -6.60 8.09
CA SER A 217 -9.92 -6.03 6.76
C SER A 217 -9.74 -7.09 5.66
N PRO A 218 -10.80 -7.77 5.22
CA PRO A 218 -10.78 -8.49 3.95
C PRO A 218 -10.73 -7.50 2.78
N ARG A 219 -9.51 -7.17 2.34
CA ARG A 219 -9.24 -6.17 1.30
C ARG A 219 -10.09 -6.37 0.05
N ASN A 220 -10.08 -7.59 -0.50
CA ASN A 220 -10.78 -7.87 -1.75
C ASN A 220 -12.31 -7.88 -1.61
N PHE A 221 -12.84 -7.88 -0.38
CA PHE A 221 -14.29 -7.83 -0.14
C PHE A 221 -14.80 -6.40 0.07
N ASP A 222 -13.93 -5.38 -0.05
CA ASP A 222 -14.25 -3.96 0.15
C ASP A 222 -14.90 -3.68 1.52
N GLN A 223 -14.39 -4.32 2.57
CA GLN A 223 -15.03 -4.37 3.88
C GLN A 223 -14.06 -4.31 5.06
N ALA A 224 -14.45 -3.58 6.10
CA ALA A 224 -13.94 -3.75 7.46
C ALA A 224 -15.02 -4.44 8.32
N ILE A 225 -14.66 -5.50 9.04
CA ILE A 225 -15.59 -6.32 9.81
C ILE A 225 -15.14 -6.50 11.25
N VAL A 226 -16.08 -6.61 12.20
CA VAL A 226 -15.77 -7.00 13.58
C VAL A 226 -16.32 -8.39 13.85
N VAL A 227 -15.44 -9.33 14.19
CA VAL A 227 -15.74 -10.70 14.59
C VAL A 227 -15.83 -10.79 16.12
N ASP A 228 -16.91 -11.38 16.62
CA ASP A 228 -17.04 -11.76 18.03
C ASP A 228 -16.49 -13.17 18.24
N ARG A 229 -15.43 -13.30 19.05
CA ARG A 229 -14.74 -14.56 19.34
C ARG A 229 -15.68 -15.61 19.93
N ALA A 230 -16.58 -15.21 20.82
CA ALA A 230 -17.40 -16.13 21.60
C ALA A 230 -18.51 -16.76 20.74
N THR A 231 -19.07 -16.00 19.80
CA THR A 231 -20.16 -16.49 18.93
C THR A 231 -19.71 -16.81 17.50
N GLY A 232 -18.53 -16.37 17.08
CA GLY A 232 -18.04 -16.44 15.70
C GLY A 232 -18.76 -15.50 14.73
N ASN A 233 -19.64 -14.62 15.21
CA ASN A 233 -20.49 -13.81 14.33
C ASN A 233 -19.79 -12.51 13.93
N ILE A 234 -20.05 -12.05 12.70
CA ILE A 234 -19.72 -10.69 12.29
C ILE A 234 -20.76 -9.75 12.91
N THR A 235 -20.33 -8.91 13.86
CA THR A 235 -21.20 -8.01 14.63
C THR A 235 -21.27 -6.59 14.04
N THR A 236 -20.24 -6.22 13.29
CA THR A 236 -20.11 -4.93 12.62
C THR A 236 -19.54 -5.16 11.22
N ARG A 237 -20.06 -4.41 10.25
CA ARG A 237 -19.60 -4.44 8.86
C ARG A 237 -19.70 -3.03 8.29
N LEU A 238 -18.57 -2.50 7.83
CA LEU A 238 -18.45 -1.30 7.01
C LEU A 238 -18.11 -1.74 5.60
N GLY A 239 -18.74 -1.14 4.58
CA GLY A 239 -18.54 -1.51 3.19
C GLY A 239 -19.30 -2.75 2.75
N SER A 240 -19.11 -3.12 1.49
CA SER A 240 -19.74 -4.28 0.85
C SER A 240 -19.03 -4.57 -0.47
N ASP A 241 -18.87 -5.86 -0.78
CA ASP A 241 -18.23 -6.37 -1.99
C ASP A 241 -18.69 -5.63 -3.27
N GLY A 242 -17.73 -5.07 -4.01
CA GLY A 242 -17.95 -4.35 -5.27
C GLY A 242 -18.49 -2.93 -5.12
N ASN A 243 -18.68 -2.42 -3.89
CA ASN A 243 -19.13 -1.05 -3.64
C ASN A 243 -17.96 -0.09 -3.46
N HIS A 244 -17.20 0.09 -4.55
CA HIS A 244 -15.96 0.87 -4.58
C HIS A 244 -16.16 2.35 -4.21
N SER A 245 -17.40 2.85 -4.19
CA SER A 245 -17.70 4.21 -3.73
C SER A 245 -17.55 4.38 -2.22
N ARG A 246 -17.69 3.28 -1.46
CA ARG A 246 -17.59 3.25 0.00
C ARG A 246 -16.19 2.91 0.46
N LEU A 247 -15.68 1.77 0.03
CA LEU A 247 -14.33 1.26 0.23
C LEU A 247 -13.94 0.52 -1.05
N PHE A 248 -12.67 0.60 -1.44
CA PHE A 248 -12.12 -0.13 -2.57
C PHE A 248 -10.72 -0.64 -2.21
N GLU A 249 -10.64 -1.95 -1.94
CA GLU A 249 -9.41 -2.64 -1.58
C GLU A 249 -8.62 -1.93 -0.45
N GLN A 250 -9.32 -1.60 0.63
CA GLN A 250 -8.82 -0.83 1.78
C GLN A 250 -7.78 -1.57 2.63
N HIS A 251 -7.07 -0.81 3.48
CA HIS A 251 -6.08 -1.33 4.42
C HIS A 251 -6.16 -0.64 5.79
N ASN A 252 -5.59 -1.32 6.79
CA ASN A 252 -5.42 -0.92 8.20
C ASN A 252 -6.56 -0.05 8.75
N PRO A 253 -7.80 -0.60 8.86
CA PRO A 253 -8.90 0.13 9.46
C PRO A 253 -8.65 0.36 10.96
N ASP A 254 -8.51 1.60 11.35
CA ASP A 254 -8.33 2.01 12.73
C ASP A 254 -9.68 2.21 13.45
N TYR A 255 -9.90 1.52 14.57
CA TYR A 255 -11.11 1.63 15.39
C TYR A 255 -11.01 2.75 16.43
N LEU A 256 -11.94 3.70 16.33
CA LEU A 256 -12.07 4.83 17.24
C LEU A 256 -13.43 4.82 17.95
N GLU A 257 -13.49 5.46 19.12
CA GLU A 257 -14.74 5.76 19.81
C GLU A 257 -15.00 7.26 19.77
N GLY A 258 -15.98 7.68 18.98
CA GLY A 258 -16.41 9.08 18.90
C GLY A 258 -17.33 9.50 20.05
N PRO A 259 -17.99 10.66 19.93
CA PRO A 259 -18.83 11.22 20.99
C PRO A 259 -19.89 10.23 21.51
N ASN A 260 -19.92 10.03 22.82
CA ASN A 260 -20.78 9.06 23.52
C ASN A 260 -20.47 7.57 23.22
N GLY A 261 -19.24 7.25 22.80
CA GLY A 261 -18.82 5.88 22.50
C GLY A 261 -19.34 5.38 21.16
N THR A 262 -19.60 6.29 20.21
CA THR A 262 -20.03 5.93 18.86
C THR A 262 -18.89 5.21 18.14
N PRO A 263 -19.07 3.95 17.71
CA PRO A 263 -18.08 3.24 16.92
C PRO A 263 -17.75 4.03 15.66
N THR A 264 -16.48 4.32 15.45
CA THR A 264 -15.97 5.07 14.30
C THR A 264 -14.80 4.29 13.73
N ILE A 265 -14.69 4.22 12.40
CA ILE A 265 -13.58 3.53 11.74
C ILE A 265 -12.92 4.53 10.79
N LEU A 266 -11.63 4.74 10.99
CA LEU A 266 -10.73 5.44 10.07
C LEU A 266 -10.12 4.40 9.13
N VAL A 267 -10.01 4.69 7.83
CA VAL A 267 -9.58 3.70 6.84
C VAL A 267 -8.73 4.35 5.77
N ALA A 268 -7.60 3.71 5.42
CA ALA A 268 -6.87 3.98 4.19
C ALA A 268 -7.58 3.27 3.01
N ASP A 269 -8.31 4.02 2.19
CA ASP A 269 -9.09 3.52 1.06
C ASP A 269 -8.22 3.51 -0.21
N SER A 270 -7.36 2.48 -0.30
CA SER A 270 -6.15 2.47 -1.12
C SER A 270 -6.38 2.68 -2.60
N GLU A 271 -7.31 1.95 -3.23
CA GLU A 271 -7.55 2.09 -4.67
C GLU A 271 -8.30 3.39 -5.04
N ASN A 272 -8.86 4.09 -4.05
CA ASN A 272 -9.46 5.40 -4.21
C ASN A 272 -8.52 6.58 -3.85
N ASP A 273 -7.25 6.30 -3.51
CA ASP A 273 -6.25 7.33 -3.16
C ASP A 273 -6.73 8.33 -2.09
N ARG A 274 -7.39 7.84 -1.04
CA ARG A 274 -7.96 8.68 0.03
C ARG A 274 -7.93 7.99 1.40
N VAL A 275 -8.06 8.81 2.44
CA VAL A 275 -8.28 8.36 3.83
C VAL A 275 -9.65 8.85 4.28
N ILE A 276 -10.43 7.99 4.95
CA ILE A 276 -11.84 8.27 5.27
C ILE A 276 -12.15 7.88 6.71
N GLU A 277 -12.98 8.68 7.38
CA GLU A 277 -13.57 8.36 8.67
C GLU A 277 -15.08 8.10 8.52
N TYR A 278 -15.55 6.98 9.07
CA TYR A 278 -16.95 6.61 9.12
C TYR A 278 -17.43 6.45 10.56
N ALA A 279 -18.43 7.24 10.98
CA ALA A 279 -19.12 7.06 12.24
C ALA A 279 -20.37 6.19 12.04
N ARG A 280 -20.58 5.23 12.95
CA ARG A 280 -21.73 4.34 12.90
C ARG A 280 -22.99 5.06 13.36
N GLU A 281 -24.04 5.03 12.53
CA GLU A 281 -25.36 5.58 12.89
C GLU A 281 -26.36 4.50 13.31
N GLY A 282 -26.12 3.26 12.89
CA GLY A 282 -26.96 2.12 13.23
C GLY A 282 -26.40 0.78 12.74
N PRO A 283 -27.15 -0.31 12.86
CA PRO A 283 -26.74 -1.60 12.30
C PRO A 283 -26.57 -1.52 10.77
N GLY A 284 -25.32 -1.57 10.30
CA GLY A 284 -24.99 -1.48 8.87
C GLY A 284 -25.04 -0.07 8.27
N GLU A 285 -25.45 0.93 9.05
CA GLU A 285 -25.57 2.32 8.60
C GLU A 285 -24.36 3.14 9.09
N TRP A 286 -23.68 3.78 8.15
CA TRP A 286 -22.45 4.52 8.37
C TRP A 286 -22.50 5.87 7.67
N ASN A 287 -22.14 6.90 8.44
CA ASN A 287 -21.99 8.25 7.95
C ASN A 287 -20.52 8.59 7.78
N ARG A 288 -20.17 9.12 6.61
CA ARG A 288 -18.83 9.58 6.33
C ARG A 288 -18.64 10.96 6.98
N THR A 289 -17.93 10.99 8.09
CA THR A 289 -17.72 12.21 8.87
C THR A 289 -16.58 13.06 8.33
N TRP A 290 -15.57 12.40 7.75
CA TRP A 290 -14.39 13.06 7.21
C TRP A 290 -13.81 12.28 6.03
N GLU A 291 -13.29 13.01 5.04
CA GLU A 291 -12.54 12.46 3.91
C GLU A 291 -11.35 13.37 3.62
N LEU A 292 -10.17 12.79 3.46
CA LEU A 292 -8.97 13.45 3.01
C LEU A 292 -8.48 12.78 1.72
N SER A 293 -8.36 13.58 0.66
CA SER A 293 -7.94 13.10 -0.66
C SER A 293 -7.00 14.08 -1.34
N GLY A 294 -6.61 13.78 -2.58
CA GLY A 294 -5.85 14.71 -3.42
C GLY A 294 -4.39 14.81 -3.02
N GLY A 295 -3.54 13.98 -3.63
CA GLY A 295 -2.09 13.97 -3.41
C GLY A 295 -1.55 12.65 -2.90
N PHE A 296 -2.42 11.76 -2.41
CA PHE A 296 -2.05 10.38 -2.08
C PHE A 296 -1.85 9.51 -3.31
N ASN A 297 -1.16 8.39 -3.12
CA ASN A 297 -1.06 7.30 -4.06
C ASN A 297 -0.96 5.97 -3.31
N TRP A 298 -2.06 5.24 -3.32
CA TRP A 298 -2.20 3.94 -2.70
C TRP A 298 -1.86 3.97 -1.20
N PRO A 299 -2.52 4.84 -0.41
CA PRO A 299 -2.29 4.87 1.03
C PRO A 299 -2.68 3.51 1.64
N ARG A 300 -1.91 2.99 2.59
CA ARG A 300 -2.15 1.65 3.15
C ARG A 300 -2.33 1.60 4.65
N ASP A 301 -2.00 2.66 5.35
CA ASP A 301 -2.20 2.72 6.77
C ASP A 301 -2.48 4.18 7.17
N ALA A 302 -3.34 4.34 8.19
CA ALA A 302 -3.86 5.60 8.65
C ALA A 302 -4.29 5.53 10.13
N ASP A 303 -3.45 6.02 11.03
CA ASP A 303 -3.72 6.05 12.47
C ASP A 303 -4.07 7.43 12.99
N ARG A 304 -5.08 7.50 13.86
CA ARG A 304 -5.38 8.74 14.60
C ARG A 304 -4.47 8.89 15.81
N LEU A 305 -3.55 9.86 15.74
CA LEU A 305 -2.63 10.18 16.82
C LEU A 305 -3.31 10.93 17.99
N PRO A 306 -2.78 10.84 19.23
CA PRO A 306 -3.34 11.50 20.41
C PRO A 306 -3.51 13.02 20.33
N ASN A 307 -2.72 13.69 19.48
CA ASN A 307 -2.84 15.14 19.24
C ASN A 307 -3.99 15.50 18.29
N GLY A 308 -4.64 14.50 17.69
CA GLY A 308 -5.70 14.69 16.71
C GLY A 308 -5.25 14.66 15.26
N ASN A 309 -3.95 14.62 14.97
CA ASN A 309 -3.46 14.45 13.61
C ASN A 309 -3.61 12.99 13.16
N THR A 310 -3.52 12.75 11.85
CA THR A 310 -3.49 11.40 11.28
C THR A 310 -2.11 11.09 10.75
N LEU A 311 -1.50 9.98 11.21
CA LEU A 311 -0.29 9.43 10.61
C LEU A 311 -0.69 8.51 9.46
N ILE A 312 -0.12 8.67 8.28
CA ILE A 312 -0.56 7.99 7.06
C ILE A 312 0.65 7.49 6.27
N THR A 313 0.65 6.20 5.90
CA THR A 313 1.61 5.65 4.92
C THR A 313 1.11 5.86 3.50
N ASP A 314 1.75 6.78 2.79
CA ASP A 314 1.46 7.09 1.40
C ASP A 314 2.37 6.27 0.47
N THR A 315 2.06 4.97 0.41
CA THR A 315 2.92 3.88 -0.07
C THR A 315 3.66 4.19 -1.38
N LEU A 316 2.91 4.49 -2.44
CA LEU A 316 3.51 4.65 -3.76
C LEU A 316 3.96 6.09 -4.02
N ASN A 317 3.78 7.00 -3.06
CA ASN A 317 4.53 8.25 -2.96
C ASN A 317 5.81 8.12 -2.13
N HIS A 318 6.04 6.95 -1.52
CA HIS A 318 7.28 6.62 -0.81
C HIS A 318 7.53 7.54 0.38
N ARG A 319 6.48 7.81 1.14
CA ARG A 319 6.54 8.68 2.31
C ARG A 319 5.55 8.24 3.38
N VAL A 320 5.78 8.74 4.58
CA VAL A 320 4.84 8.76 5.69
C VAL A 320 4.57 10.23 6.01
N VAL A 321 3.31 10.59 6.24
CA VAL A 321 2.90 11.96 6.56
C VAL A 321 2.07 11.99 7.83
N GLU A 322 2.26 13.01 8.65
CA GLU A 322 1.33 13.40 9.71
C GLU A 322 0.52 14.60 9.21
N VAL A 323 -0.80 14.47 9.25
CA VAL A 323 -1.72 15.44 8.65
C VAL A 323 -2.69 15.97 9.70
N ALA A 324 -2.83 17.29 9.76
CA ALA A 324 -3.84 17.94 10.57
C ALA A 324 -5.27 17.66 10.04
N PRO A 325 -6.32 17.78 10.87
CA PRO A 325 -7.69 17.48 10.45
C PRO A 325 -8.22 18.28 9.23
N ASP A 326 -7.60 19.42 8.92
CA ASP A 326 -7.93 20.27 7.77
C ASP A 326 -7.13 19.92 6.49
N GLY A 327 -6.26 18.91 6.55
CA GLY A 327 -5.49 18.39 5.41
C GLY A 327 -4.09 18.98 5.24
N GLU A 328 -3.60 19.81 6.16
CA GLU A 328 -2.22 20.30 6.16
C GLU A 328 -1.25 19.21 6.64
N ILE A 329 -0.25 18.86 5.82
CA ILE A 329 0.88 18.01 6.24
C ILE A 329 1.75 18.83 7.17
N VAL A 330 1.82 18.41 8.45
CA VAL A 330 2.65 19.08 9.47
C VAL A 330 3.99 18.38 9.69
N TRP A 331 4.10 17.12 9.28
CA TRP A 331 5.33 16.33 9.30
C TRP A 331 5.34 15.33 8.14
N GLU A 332 6.48 15.14 7.50
CA GLU A 332 6.68 14.23 6.37
C GLU A 332 8.06 13.58 6.47
N TYR A 333 8.09 12.28 6.19
CA TYR A 333 9.31 11.51 6.11
C TYR A 333 9.31 10.64 4.86
N TYR A 334 10.37 10.74 4.06
CA TYR A 334 10.53 9.89 2.90
C TYR A 334 11.02 8.50 3.33
N ALA A 335 10.23 7.49 2.98
CA ALA A 335 10.53 6.08 3.19
C ALA A 335 10.45 5.35 1.84
N PRO A 336 11.53 5.37 1.03
CA PRO A 336 11.53 4.71 -0.28
C PRO A 336 11.27 3.21 -0.21
N TRP A 337 10.58 2.72 -1.25
CA TRP A 337 10.27 1.30 -1.52
C TRP A 337 9.03 0.74 -0.82
N ALA A 338 7.92 1.48 -0.93
CA ALA A 338 6.61 1.06 -0.46
C ALA A 338 6.58 0.88 1.08
N PRO A 339 6.59 1.99 1.85
CA PRO A 339 6.24 1.91 3.26
C PRO A 339 4.85 1.27 3.37
N TYR A 340 4.65 0.40 4.35
CA TYR A 340 3.41 -0.36 4.50
C TYR A 340 2.62 0.14 5.69
N ASP A 341 3.27 0.13 6.84
CA ASP A 341 2.73 0.50 8.13
C ASP A 341 3.68 1.51 8.81
N ALA A 342 3.15 2.41 9.62
CA ALA A 342 3.93 3.39 10.34
C ALA A 342 3.37 3.75 11.71
N GLU A 343 4.25 3.66 12.70
CA GLU A 343 3.85 3.66 14.08
C GLU A 343 4.52 4.78 14.90
N ARG A 344 3.72 5.48 15.71
CA ARG A 344 4.22 6.55 16.57
C ARG A 344 4.54 5.99 17.95
N LEU A 345 5.82 5.90 18.30
CA LEU A 345 6.26 5.32 19.58
C LEU A 345 5.69 6.05 20.82
N SER A 346 5.38 7.35 20.73
CA SER A 346 4.74 8.06 21.85
C SER A 346 3.26 7.73 22.02
N ALA A 347 2.63 7.26 20.95
CA ALA A 347 1.22 6.90 20.91
C ALA A 347 1.00 5.46 21.39
N ALA A 348 2.07 4.66 21.41
CA ALA A 348 2.13 3.40 22.14
C ALA A 348 1.77 3.63 23.62
N GLY A 349 0.52 3.40 23.96
CA GLY A 349 0.03 3.40 25.34
C GLY A 349 0.46 2.13 26.09
N SER A 350 -0.05 1.97 27.30
CA SER A 350 -0.14 0.66 27.95
C SER A 350 -1.63 0.35 28.04
N SER A 351 -2.19 -0.36 27.06
CA SER A 351 -3.58 -0.78 27.17
C SER A 351 -3.63 -2.07 28.00
N GLU A 352 -4.51 -2.16 29.00
CA GLU A 352 -4.77 -3.46 29.67
C GLU A 352 -5.47 -4.46 28.72
N ARG A 353 -5.83 -4.03 27.50
CA ARG A 353 -6.64 -4.76 26.53
C ARG A 353 -5.82 -5.40 25.41
N ASN A 354 -4.71 -4.81 25.01
CA ASN A 354 -3.82 -5.25 23.93
C ASN A 354 -2.34 -5.05 24.33
N ALA A 355 -1.46 -6.00 24.02
CA ALA A 355 -0.07 -5.99 24.47
C ALA A 355 0.88 -5.32 23.47
N SER A 356 0.63 -5.46 22.17
CA SER A 356 0.87 -4.42 21.15
C SER A 356 -0.22 -3.36 21.26
N VAL A 357 0.10 -2.15 20.85
CA VAL A 357 -0.78 -1.02 21.19
C VAL A 357 -1.26 -0.31 19.93
N GLY A 358 -0.59 -0.43 18.79
CA GLY A 358 -0.89 0.41 17.64
C GLY A 358 -0.80 1.91 17.97
N GLY A 359 -0.57 2.73 16.97
CA GLY A 359 -0.32 4.16 17.09
C GLY A 359 -1.59 4.95 17.35
N SER A 360 -2.73 4.26 17.39
CA SER A 360 -4.05 4.86 17.34
C SER A 360 -4.75 4.93 18.69
N HIS A 361 -4.78 6.15 19.25
CA HIS A 361 -5.52 6.46 20.48
C HIS A 361 -6.09 7.88 20.51
N GLY A 362 -6.17 8.53 19.35
CA GLY A 362 -6.60 9.92 19.27
C GLY A 362 -8.11 10.14 19.15
N PRO A 363 -8.55 11.41 19.21
CA PRO A 363 -9.95 11.78 19.06
C PRO A 363 -10.42 11.62 17.61
N THR A 364 -11.70 11.31 17.42
CA THR A 364 -12.32 11.37 16.09
C THR A 364 -12.29 12.79 15.52
N VAL A 365 -12.33 12.94 14.19
CA VAL A 365 -12.34 14.28 13.56
C VAL A 365 -13.54 15.10 13.98
N ALA A 366 -14.67 14.43 14.20
CA ALA A 366 -15.88 15.05 14.72
C ALA A 366 -15.68 15.70 16.10
N GLU A 367 -14.89 15.09 17.00
CA GLU A 367 -14.57 15.65 18.33
C GLU A 367 -13.66 16.87 18.24
N MET A 368 -12.91 16.98 17.16
CA MET A 368 -12.08 18.14 16.85
C MET A 368 -12.86 19.27 16.16
N ASN A 369 -14.19 19.14 16.02
CA ASN A 369 -15.05 20.09 15.32
C ASN A 369 -14.69 20.28 13.83
N ALA A 370 -14.06 19.28 13.22
CA ALA A 370 -13.85 19.22 11.79
C ALA A 370 -14.79 18.15 11.18
N SER A 371 -15.17 18.34 9.92
CA SER A 371 -16.00 17.37 9.17
C SER A 371 -15.99 17.71 7.68
N GLY A 372 -16.37 16.75 6.84
CA GLY A 372 -16.48 16.93 5.39
C GLY A 372 -15.22 16.53 4.64
N ASN A 373 -15.06 17.08 3.44
CA ASN A 373 -14.00 16.69 2.52
C ASN A 373 -12.87 17.73 2.51
N TYR A 374 -11.63 17.26 2.64
CA TYR A 374 -10.41 18.05 2.62
C TYR A 374 -9.47 17.54 1.54
N SER A 375 -8.56 18.41 1.09
CA SER A 375 -7.49 18.04 0.16
C SER A 375 -6.14 18.20 0.84
N LEU A 376 -5.24 17.25 0.61
CA LEU A 376 -3.90 17.29 1.15
C LEU A 376 -3.15 18.54 0.68
N SER A 377 -2.42 19.17 1.59
CA SER A 377 -1.59 20.35 1.32
C SER A 377 -0.33 20.36 2.19
N GLY A 378 0.60 21.27 1.95
CA GLY A 378 1.79 21.42 2.80
C GLY A 378 2.96 20.46 2.52
N SER A 379 2.86 19.60 1.50
CA SER A 379 3.95 18.68 1.11
C SER A 379 5.22 19.41 0.64
N ALA A 380 6.39 18.82 0.87
CA ALA A 380 7.65 19.36 0.38
C ALA A 380 7.83 19.07 -1.12
N GLU A 381 7.88 20.12 -1.96
CA GLU A 381 7.97 20.06 -3.44
C GLU A 381 9.12 19.22 -4.05
N SER A 382 9.96 18.60 -3.21
CA SER A 382 11.05 17.69 -3.56
C SER A 382 10.65 16.21 -3.71
N GLY A 383 9.50 15.79 -3.17
CA GLY A 383 9.10 14.37 -3.09
C GLY A 383 8.50 13.77 -4.38
N PRO A 384 8.46 12.43 -4.50
CA PRO A 384 7.72 11.75 -5.57
C PRO A 384 6.21 12.07 -5.59
N GLY A 385 5.65 12.45 -4.43
CA GLY A 385 4.25 12.84 -4.25
C GLY A 385 3.83 14.11 -4.99
N ASP A 386 4.73 15.06 -5.16
CA ASP A 386 4.37 16.39 -5.65
C ASP A 386 4.59 16.60 -7.16
N ARG A 387 5.20 15.61 -7.83
CA ARG A 387 5.45 15.68 -9.27
C ARG A 387 4.21 15.19 -10.02
N ALA A 388 3.55 16.11 -10.73
CA ALA A 388 2.45 15.79 -11.64
C ALA A 388 2.80 14.57 -12.51
N ARG A 389 1.97 13.52 -12.43
CA ARG A 389 2.23 12.23 -13.06
C ARG A 389 1.61 12.16 -14.44
N PHE A 390 2.15 11.26 -15.27
CA PHE A 390 1.56 10.98 -16.57
C PHE A 390 0.12 10.45 -16.44
N SER A 391 -0.14 9.52 -15.52
CA SER A 391 -1.48 8.96 -15.28
C SER A 391 -2.49 10.02 -14.87
N SER A 392 -2.15 10.86 -13.90
CA SER A 392 -3.02 11.94 -13.44
C SER A 392 -3.34 12.93 -14.56
N TRP A 393 -2.37 13.25 -15.42
CA TRP A 393 -2.61 14.07 -16.60
C TRP A 393 -3.52 13.39 -17.63
N VAL A 394 -3.35 12.08 -17.86
CA VAL A 394 -4.22 11.31 -18.78
C VAL A 394 -5.67 11.30 -18.29
N ALA A 395 -5.89 11.07 -16.99
CA ALA A 395 -7.21 11.11 -16.38
C ALA A 395 -7.83 12.52 -16.52
N ALA A 396 -7.08 13.57 -16.16
CA ALA A 396 -7.54 14.95 -16.29
C ALA A 396 -7.85 15.35 -17.75
N ALA A 397 -7.06 14.87 -18.72
CA ALA A 397 -7.30 15.15 -20.14
C ALA A 397 -8.59 14.50 -20.69
N ALA A 398 -9.10 13.48 -20.01
CA ALA A 398 -10.36 12.81 -20.35
C ALA A 398 -11.55 13.25 -19.48
N ALA A 399 -11.34 14.18 -18.53
CA ALA A 399 -12.41 14.74 -17.71
C ALA A 399 -13.49 15.39 -18.58
N ASP A 400 -14.75 15.25 -18.15
CA ASP A 400 -15.95 15.72 -18.84
C ASP A 400 -16.15 15.16 -20.26
N THR A 401 -15.53 14.01 -20.57
CA THR A 401 -15.70 13.31 -21.85
C THR A 401 -16.50 12.00 -21.70
N PRO A 402 -17.13 11.48 -22.76
CA PRO A 402 -17.83 10.19 -22.72
C PRO A 402 -16.96 8.97 -22.39
N VAL A 403 -15.63 9.13 -22.37
CA VAL A 403 -14.68 8.07 -22.06
C VAL A 403 -13.98 8.29 -20.70
N GLN A 404 -14.40 9.29 -19.93
CA GLN A 404 -13.80 9.67 -18.65
C GLN A 404 -13.61 8.45 -17.74
N GLU A 405 -14.68 7.70 -17.45
CA GLU A 405 -14.64 6.55 -16.53
C GLU A 405 -13.62 5.49 -16.98
N VAL A 406 -13.64 5.15 -18.28
CA VAL A 406 -12.73 4.14 -18.84
C VAL A 406 -11.27 4.59 -18.82
N VAL A 407 -11.02 5.85 -19.14
CA VAL A 407 -9.67 6.42 -19.15
C VAL A 407 -9.14 6.60 -17.74
N GLN A 408 -9.99 7.05 -16.81
CA GLN A 408 -9.67 7.20 -15.40
C GLN A 408 -9.28 5.85 -14.79
N SER A 409 -10.12 4.83 -14.93
CA SER A 409 -9.81 3.46 -14.46
C SER A 409 -8.50 2.91 -15.06
N ALA A 410 -8.26 3.14 -16.35
CA ALA A 410 -7.02 2.72 -16.99
C ALA A 410 -5.78 3.50 -16.47
N ALA A 411 -5.94 4.78 -16.17
CA ALA A 411 -4.88 5.64 -15.66
C ALA A 411 -4.53 5.32 -14.20
N GLU A 412 -5.53 5.04 -13.36
CA GLU A 412 -5.39 4.57 -11.98
C GLU A 412 -4.65 3.23 -11.97
N ARG A 413 -5.12 2.24 -12.75
CA ARG A 413 -4.43 0.96 -12.89
C ARG A 413 -3.00 1.10 -13.38
N TYR A 414 -2.74 2.02 -14.31
CA TYR A 414 -1.37 2.33 -14.73
C TYR A 414 -0.54 2.92 -13.58
N ALA A 415 -1.12 3.82 -12.78
CA ALA A 415 -0.45 4.43 -11.64
C ALA A 415 -0.06 3.41 -10.56
N HIS A 416 -0.92 2.42 -10.28
CA HIS A 416 -0.66 1.39 -9.27
C HIS A 416 0.33 0.33 -9.75
N VAL A 417 0.25 -0.10 -11.01
CA VAL A 417 1.08 -1.22 -11.50
C VAL A 417 2.49 -0.75 -11.91
N THR A 418 2.63 0.45 -12.47
CA THR A 418 3.92 0.88 -13.04
C THR A 418 5.09 1.01 -12.05
N PRO A 419 4.91 1.45 -10.79
CA PRO A 419 6.01 1.55 -9.82
C PRO A 419 6.77 0.22 -9.61
N PHE A 420 6.09 -0.92 -9.79
CA PHE A 420 6.70 -2.24 -9.60
C PHE A 420 7.76 -2.57 -10.65
N PHE A 421 7.52 -2.28 -11.94
CA PHE A 421 8.47 -2.64 -13.01
C PHE A 421 9.19 -1.44 -13.65
N ARG A 422 8.77 -0.21 -13.33
CA ARG A 422 9.46 1.01 -13.78
C ARG A 422 10.86 1.09 -13.16
N PRO A 423 11.91 1.28 -13.97
CA PRO A 423 13.25 1.60 -13.47
C PRO A 423 13.23 2.84 -12.58
N VAL A 424 13.93 2.76 -11.45
CA VAL A 424 13.90 3.77 -10.38
C VAL A 424 14.28 5.18 -10.86
N TRP A 425 15.15 5.26 -11.86
CA TRP A 425 15.66 6.50 -12.45
C TRP A 425 14.74 7.11 -13.51
N LEU A 426 13.62 6.47 -13.83
CA LEU A 426 12.61 7.00 -14.75
C LEU A 426 11.48 7.65 -13.97
N SER A 427 11.26 8.94 -14.25
CA SER A 427 10.01 9.61 -13.88
C SER A 427 8.80 8.97 -14.58
N SER A 428 7.59 9.23 -14.08
CA SER A 428 6.34 8.76 -14.70
C SER A 428 6.25 9.14 -16.18
N TRP A 429 6.57 10.40 -16.50
CA TRP A 429 6.60 10.91 -17.87
C TRP A 429 7.68 10.28 -18.75
N ALA A 430 8.89 10.12 -18.22
CA ALA A 430 9.99 9.54 -18.97
C ALA A 430 9.75 8.05 -19.27
N PHE A 431 9.13 7.33 -18.34
CA PHE A 431 8.72 5.95 -18.55
C PHE A 431 7.61 5.84 -19.62
N ALA A 432 6.57 6.67 -19.53
CA ALA A 432 5.52 6.73 -20.54
C ALA A 432 6.09 7.07 -21.94
N ALA A 433 7.03 8.01 -22.02
CA ALA A 433 7.73 8.35 -23.26
C ALA A 433 8.53 7.16 -23.81
N LEU A 434 9.24 6.41 -22.96
CA LEU A 434 9.98 5.21 -23.37
C LEU A 434 9.06 4.11 -23.91
N VAL A 435 7.93 3.86 -23.24
CA VAL A 435 6.91 2.90 -23.71
C VAL A 435 6.33 3.38 -25.05
N GLY A 436 6.01 4.67 -25.18
CA GLY A 436 5.58 5.28 -26.43
C GLY A 436 6.59 5.11 -27.56
N ALA A 437 7.88 5.29 -27.28
CA ALA A 437 8.96 5.08 -28.25
C ALA A 437 8.98 3.62 -28.74
N LEU A 438 8.86 2.66 -27.81
CA LEU A 438 8.81 1.24 -28.13
C LEU A 438 7.62 0.90 -29.03
N LEU A 439 6.42 1.42 -28.70
CA LEU A 439 5.21 1.22 -29.50
C LEU A 439 5.37 1.78 -30.92
N VAL A 440 5.92 2.99 -31.05
CA VAL A 440 6.19 3.60 -32.37
C VAL A 440 7.17 2.74 -33.17
N VAL A 441 8.24 2.24 -32.54
CA VAL A 441 9.22 1.35 -33.19
C VAL A 441 8.58 0.03 -33.61
N LEU A 442 7.73 -0.59 -32.78
CA LEU A 442 7.06 -1.85 -33.10
C LEU A 442 6.10 -1.68 -34.29
N VAL A 443 5.26 -0.64 -34.27
CA VAL A 443 4.35 -0.33 -35.38
C VAL A 443 5.14 -0.03 -36.66
N TRP A 444 6.23 0.75 -36.55
CA TRP A 444 7.10 1.04 -37.67
C TRP A 444 7.75 -0.24 -38.24
N ALA A 445 8.28 -1.11 -37.38
CA ALA A 445 8.89 -2.38 -37.77
C ALA A 445 7.87 -3.32 -38.45
N ALA A 446 6.66 -3.43 -37.91
CA ALA A 446 5.57 -4.19 -38.52
C ALA A 446 5.20 -3.63 -39.90
N GLY A 447 5.10 -2.31 -40.04
CA GLY A 447 4.88 -1.64 -41.32
C GLY A 447 5.98 -1.96 -42.34
N GLU A 448 7.25 -1.92 -41.93
CA GLU A 448 8.38 -2.27 -42.78
C GLU A 448 8.40 -3.75 -43.15
N LEU A 449 8.06 -4.66 -42.23
CA LEU A 449 7.91 -6.09 -42.51
C LEU A 449 6.85 -6.34 -43.58
N VAL A 450 5.67 -5.72 -43.45
CA VAL A 450 4.58 -5.83 -44.42
C VAL A 450 4.99 -5.22 -45.77
N TYR A 451 5.67 -4.07 -45.75
CA TYR A 451 6.15 -3.40 -46.97
C TYR A 451 7.22 -4.22 -47.70
N GLN A 452 8.17 -4.80 -46.96
CA GLN A 452 9.28 -5.59 -47.49
C GLN A 452 8.94 -7.08 -47.67
N ARG A 453 7.71 -7.53 -47.37
CA ARG A 453 7.32 -8.96 -47.34
C ARG A 453 7.74 -9.76 -48.56
N ARG A 454 7.63 -9.18 -49.77
CA ARG A 454 8.02 -9.86 -51.03
C ARG A 454 9.53 -10.01 -51.19
N ARG A 455 10.30 -9.08 -50.64
CA ARG A 455 11.77 -9.11 -50.62
C ARG A 455 12.27 -10.08 -49.55
N ILE A 456 11.66 -10.06 -48.37
CA ILE A 456 11.94 -10.97 -47.26
C ILE A 456 11.63 -12.40 -47.68
N ARG A 457 10.42 -12.69 -48.19
CA ARG A 457 10.04 -14.03 -48.68
C ARG A 457 10.99 -14.58 -49.73
N ARG A 458 11.46 -13.75 -50.67
CA ARG A 458 12.44 -14.15 -51.69
C ARG A 458 13.80 -14.52 -51.10
N ARG A 459 14.24 -13.82 -50.06
CA ARG A 459 15.50 -14.14 -49.37
C ARG A 459 15.37 -15.39 -48.50
N VAL A 460 14.26 -15.54 -47.79
CA VAL A 460 14.02 -16.74 -46.94
C VAL A 460 13.87 -18.00 -47.79
N ALA A 461 13.14 -17.94 -48.91
CA ALA A 461 13.01 -19.05 -49.86
C ALA A 461 14.33 -19.39 -50.60
N GLY A 462 15.33 -18.52 -50.56
CA GLY A 462 16.67 -18.80 -51.09
C GLY A 462 17.64 -19.37 -50.05
N VAL A 463 17.24 -19.46 -48.78
CA VAL A 463 18.07 -19.94 -47.65
C VAL A 463 17.66 -21.33 -47.18
N PHE A 464 16.42 -21.75 -47.41
CA PHE A 464 15.98 -23.14 -47.24
C PHE A 464 15.50 -23.67 -48.60
N PRO A 465 16.28 -24.55 -49.27
CA PRO A 465 15.90 -25.15 -50.55
C PRO A 465 14.70 -26.10 -50.45
#